data_AF-A0A933WZ46-F1
#
_entry.id   AF-A0A933WZ46-F1
#
_cell.length_a   1.000
_cell.length_b   1.000
_cell.length_c   1.000
_cell.angle_alpha   90.00
_cell.angle_beta   90.00
_cell.angle_gamma   90.00
#
_symmetry.space_group_name_H-M   'P 1'
#
loop_
_entity.id
_entity.type
_entity.pdbx_description
1 polymer ?
#
loop_
_entity_poly.entity_id
_entity_poly.type
_entity_poly.pdbx_seq_one_letter_code
_entity_poly.pdbx_strand_id
1 'polypeptide(L)'
;MKKYLFLLLAFPCVAFASASVHLDKAPVNVNDKESLQRGAAVFVNYCLNCHSANYMRYNRMEDLGLSEQQIKDSLLYAADKPGELMTISMRPKDAKEWFGAAPPDLTVITRSRGADWVYTYLRSFYRDATRPTGWNNVVFDKVGMPHVMQELQGHLGAVHRTEKDAEGKEHHVLDRLELVKPGKITQAEYDALVGDLVNYLNWMGEPSQGQRKTIGLLVILFLGLFYIAAFYLKREFWKDVH
;
A
#
# COMPACT_ATOMS: atom_id res chain seq x y z
N MET A 1 32.72 35.91 12.89
CA MET A 1 32.88 34.46 12.65
C MET A 1 31.98 33.56 13.51
N LYS A 2 31.38 34.01 14.63
CA LYS A 2 30.50 33.17 15.48
C LYS A 2 29.02 33.06 15.04
N LYS A 3 28.54 33.86 14.07
CA LYS A 3 27.11 33.87 13.64
C LYS A 3 26.76 32.89 12.49
N TYR A 4 27.76 32.27 11.85
CA TYR A 4 27.52 31.32 10.75
C TYR A 4 27.60 29.85 11.18
N LEU A 5 28.02 29.57 12.42
CA LEU A 5 28.16 28.19 12.91
C LEU A 5 26.81 27.52 13.22
N PHE A 6 25.75 28.31 13.47
CA PHE A 6 24.40 27.77 13.72
C PHE A 6 23.67 27.31 12.44
N LEU A 7 24.12 27.73 11.25
CA LEU A 7 23.50 27.34 9.98
C LEU A 7 23.93 25.93 9.51
N LEU A 8 25.04 25.41 10.04
CA LEU A 8 25.54 24.06 9.76
C LEU A 8 24.86 22.97 10.62
N LEU A 9 24.19 23.34 11.72
CA LEU A 9 23.48 22.41 12.61
C LEU A 9 22.03 22.13 12.17
N ALA A 10 21.53 22.84 11.15
CA ALA A 10 20.17 22.66 10.62
C ALA A 10 20.10 21.76 9.39
N PHE A 11 21.22 21.19 8.95
CA PHE A 11 21.24 20.21 7.87
C PHE A 11 21.08 18.81 8.48
N PRO A 12 19.91 18.16 8.36
CA PRO A 12 19.85 16.73 8.64
C PRO A 12 20.76 16.05 7.62
N CYS A 13 21.88 15.48 8.09
CA CYS A 13 22.63 14.50 7.32
C CYS A 13 21.71 13.30 7.10
N VAL A 14 20.94 13.32 6.01
CA VAL A 14 20.19 12.16 5.57
C VAL A 14 21.21 11.22 4.92
N ALA A 15 21.81 10.37 5.74
CA ALA A 15 22.59 9.24 5.25
C ALA A 15 21.61 8.24 4.62
N PHE A 16 21.43 8.32 3.30
CA PHE A 16 20.70 7.30 2.54
C PHE A 16 21.61 6.08 2.35
N ALA A 17 21.71 5.26 3.39
CA ALA A 17 22.18 3.89 3.28
C ALA A 17 20.97 2.96 3.11
N SER A 18 20.48 2.84 1.89
CA SER A 18 19.68 1.68 1.49
C SER A 18 19.86 1.48 0.00
N ALA A 19 20.28 0.29 -0.41
CA ALA A 19 19.90 -0.24 -1.71
C ALA A 19 18.37 -0.40 -1.67
N SER A 20 17.64 0.71 -1.88
CA SER A 20 16.19 0.73 -1.85
C SER A 20 15.71 0.00 -3.09
N VAL A 21 15.05 -1.13 -2.90
CA VAL A 21 14.32 -1.82 -3.97
C VAL A 21 13.43 -0.80 -4.68
N HIS A 22 13.48 -0.76 -6.01
CA HIS A 22 12.65 0.14 -6.79
C HIS A 22 11.17 -0.14 -6.50
N LEU A 23 10.43 0.90 -6.11
CA LEU A 23 9.00 0.84 -5.91
C LEU A 23 8.30 1.53 -7.06
N ASP A 24 7.42 0.81 -7.71
CA ASP A 24 6.60 1.32 -8.78
C ASP A 24 5.45 2.15 -8.22
N LYS A 25 5.09 3.19 -8.96
CA LYS A 25 3.98 4.07 -8.55
C LYS A 25 2.65 3.32 -8.68
N ALA A 26 1.93 3.20 -7.56
CA ALA A 26 0.59 2.65 -7.56
C ALA A 26 -0.39 3.65 -8.22
N PRO A 27 -1.29 3.22 -9.13
CA PRO A 27 -2.25 4.08 -9.81
C PRO A 27 -3.44 4.42 -8.90
N VAL A 28 -3.18 4.97 -7.72
CA VAL A 28 -4.20 5.26 -6.70
C VAL A 28 -5.05 6.47 -7.12
N ASN A 29 -6.36 6.24 -7.22
CA ASN A 29 -7.36 7.28 -7.42
C ASN A 29 -8.59 6.99 -6.54
N VAL A 30 -8.63 7.58 -5.35
CA VAL A 30 -9.72 7.39 -4.38
C VAL A 30 -11.08 7.98 -4.81
N ASN A 31 -11.14 8.67 -5.95
CA ASN A 31 -12.37 9.19 -6.52
C ASN A 31 -12.93 8.26 -7.62
N ASP A 32 -12.15 7.30 -8.10
CA ASP A 32 -12.59 6.30 -9.08
C ASP A 32 -13.37 5.19 -8.37
N LYS A 33 -14.68 5.36 -8.29
CA LYS A 33 -15.57 4.41 -7.62
C LYS A 33 -15.56 3.03 -8.27
N GLU A 34 -15.44 2.95 -9.59
CA GLU A 34 -15.42 1.65 -10.29
C GLU A 34 -14.14 0.87 -9.95
N SER A 35 -13.00 1.55 -9.92
CA SER A 35 -11.74 0.97 -9.45
C SER A 35 -11.85 0.47 -8.00
N LEU A 36 -12.44 1.28 -7.12
CA LEU A 36 -12.63 0.89 -5.72
C LEU A 36 -13.57 -0.32 -5.57
N GLN A 37 -14.63 -0.41 -6.36
CA GLN A 37 -15.54 -1.56 -6.37
C GLN A 37 -14.85 -2.84 -6.86
N ARG A 38 -14.10 -2.76 -7.97
CA ARG A 38 -13.30 -3.90 -8.47
C ARG A 38 -12.25 -4.32 -7.44
N GLY A 39 -11.56 -3.38 -6.83
CA GLY A 39 -10.59 -3.63 -5.77
C GLY A 39 -11.19 -4.28 -4.53
N ALA A 40 -12.39 -3.85 -4.12
CA ALA A 40 -13.13 -4.47 -3.02
C ALA A 40 -13.48 -5.93 -3.31
N ALA A 41 -13.93 -6.23 -4.54
CA ALA A 41 -14.20 -7.59 -4.97
C ALA A 41 -12.92 -8.45 -4.95
N VAL A 42 -11.79 -7.94 -5.45
CA VAL A 42 -10.51 -8.67 -5.39
C VAL A 42 -10.08 -8.93 -3.95
N PHE A 43 -10.19 -7.94 -3.06
CA PHE A 43 -9.84 -8.08 -1.66
C PHE A 43 -10.65 -9.18 -0.97
N VAL A 44 -11.97 -9.17 -1.15
CA VAL A 44 -12.85 -10.17 -0.54
C VAL A 44 -12.55 -11.57 -1.08
N ASN A 45 -12.34 -11.71 -2.38
CA ASN A 45 -12.15 -13.03 -3.00
C ASN A 45 -10.77 -13.64 -2.77
N TYR A 46 -9.71 -12.82 -2.70
CA TYR A 46 -8.32 -13.31 -2.65
C TYR A 46 -7.61 -13.06 -1.31
N CYS A 47 -7.99 -12.02 -0.56
CA CYS A 47 -7.26 -11.60 0.63
C CYS A 47 -7.99 -11.97 1.92
N LEU A 48 -9.31 -11.79 1.96
CA LEU A 48 -10.14 -11.89 3.17
C LEU A 48 -10.29 -13.32 3.72
N ASN A 49 -9.65 -14.32 3.11
CA ASN A 49 -9.57 -15.67 3.68
C ASN A 49 -8.41 -15.82 4.67
N CYS A 50 -7.35 -15.01 4.51
CA CYS A 50 -6.15 -15.07 5.34
C CYS A 50 -5.89 -13.76 6.10
N HIS A 51 -6.34 -12.63 5.56
CA HIS A 51 -6.11 -11.31 6.11
C HIS A 51 -7.42 -10.68 6.57
N SER A 52 -7.47 -10.21 7.81
CA SER A 52 -8.59 -9.41 8.29
C SER A 52 -8.51 -7.95 7.83
N ALA A 53 -9.64 -7.26 7.86
CA ALA A 53 -9.74 -5.82 7.91
C ALA A 53 -10.62 -5.41 9.11
N ASN A 54 -10.10 -5.60 10.32
CA ASN A 54 -10.82 -5.51 11.59
C ASN A 54 -11.41 -4.12 11.92
N TYR A 55 -11.02 -3.07 11.20
CA TYR A 55 -11.62 -1.74 11.36
C TYR A 55 -12.52 -1.34 10.17
N MET A 56 -12.81 -2.27 9.26
CA MET A 56 -13.69 -2.06 8.12
C MET A 56 -14.96 -2.89 8.24
N ARG A 57 -16.11 -2.25 7.99
CA ARG A 57 -17.43 -2.92 7.93
C ARG A 57 -17.86 -3.08 6.47
N TYR A 58 -18.63 -4.12 6.17
CA TYR A 58 -19.14 -4.36 4.81
C TYR A 58 -20.04 -3.25 4.29
N ASN A 59 -20.85 -2.63 5.15
CA ASN A 59 -21.73 -1.52 4.77
C ASN A 59 -20.98 -0.25 4.33
N ARG A 60 -19.68 -0.13 4.63
CA ARG A 60 -18.87 0.99 4.12
C ARG A 60 -18.68 0.92 2.61
N MET A 61 -18.98 -0.21 1.98
CA MET A 61 -19.00 -0.31 0.51
C MET A 61 -20.12 0.54 -0.12
N GLU A 62 -21.11 0.99 0.66
CA GLU A 62 -22.11 1.98 0.21
C GLU A 62 -21.49 3.33 -0.14
N ASP A 63 -20.40 3.73 0.54
CA ASP A 63 -19.64 4.94 0.19
C ASP A 63 -19.07 4.86 -1.24
N LEU A 64 -18.81 3.64 -1.71
CA LEU A 64 -18.32 3.33 -3.05
C LEU A 64 -19.46 3.27 -4.08
N GLY A 65 -20.71 3.45 -3.67
CA GLY A 65 -21.89 3.41 -4.53
C GLY A 65 -22.49 2.02 -4.74
N LEU A 66 -22.11 1.02 -3.93
CA LEU A 66 -22.77 -0.29 -3.94
C LEU A 66 -24.06 -0.23 -3.11
N SER A 67 -25.12 -0.88 -3.58
CA SER A 67 -26.32 -1.09 -2.79
C SER A 67 -26.12 -2.20 -1.75
N GLU A 68 -26.92 -2.17 -0.68
CA GLU A 68 -26.89 -3.23 0.35
C GLU A 68 -27.08 -4.63 -0.26
N GLN A 69 -27.94 -4.75 -1.30
CA GLN A 69 -28.16 -6.01 -1.99
C GLN A 69 -26.92 -6.47 -2.75
N GLN A 70 -26.24 -5.58 -3.47
CA GLN A 70 -24.97 -5.92 -4.15
C GLN A 70 -23.89 -6.36 -3.15
N ILE A 71 -23.84 -5.74 -1.96
CA ILE A 71 -22.90 -6.13 -0.90
C ILE A 71 -23.20 -7.55 -0.42
N LYS A 72 -24.46 -7.86 -0.15
CA LYS A 72 -24.90 -9.20 0.28
C LYS A 72 -24.59 -10.25 -0.78
N ASP A 73 -24.89 -9.97 -2.05
CA ASP A 73 -24.79 -10.96 -3.11
C ASP A 73 -23.34 -11.24 -3.53
N SER A 74 -22.44 -10.27 -3.41
CA SER A 74 -21.09 -10.35 -4.02
C SER A 74 -19.91 -10.25 -3.05
N LEU A 75 -20.12 -9.76 -1.82
CA LEU A 75 -19.02 -9.48 -0.89
C LEU A 75 -19.18 -10.16 0.48
N LEU A 76 -20.40 -10.50 0.89
CA LEU A 76 -20.72 -10.97 2.23
C LEU A 76 -20.57 -12.49 2.39
N TYR A 77 -19.42 -13.06 2.02
CA TYR A 77 -19.19 -14.52 2.12
C TYR A 77 -18.77 -15.00 3.52
N ALA A 78 -18.23 -14.11 4.34
CA ALA A 78 -17.65 -14.43 5.66
C ALA A 78 -18.39 -13.76 6.83
N ALA A 79 -19.59 -13.22 6.60
CA ALA A 79 -20.40 -12.52 7.60
C ALA A 79 -21.90 -12.69 7.29
N ASP A 80 -22.76 -12.48 8.28
CA ASP A 80 -24.22 -12.61 8.11
C ASP A 80 -24.89 -11.27 7.77
N LYS A 81 -24.34 -10.16 8.27
CA LYS A 81 -24.93 -8.82 8.11
C LYS A 81 -23.92 -7.81 7.55
N PRO A 82 -24.35 -6.87 6.68
CA PRO A 82 -23.49 -5.80 6.17
C PRO A 82 -22.87 -4.92 7.28
N GLY A 83 -23.51 -4.82 8.44
CA GLY A 83 -22.97 -4.06 9.58
C GLY A 83 -21.76 -4.71 10.24
N GLU A 84 -21.41 -5.95 9.93
CA GLU A 84 -20.32 -6.67 10.57
C GLU A 84 -18.94 -6.26 10.04
N LEU A 85 -17.91 -6.56 10.84
CA LEU A 85 -16.51 -6.31 10.49
C LEU A 85 -15.98 -7.41 9.56
N MET A 86 -15.03 -7.04 8.71
CA MET A 86 -14.32 -7.97 7.83
C MET A 86 -13.29 -8.78 8.64
N THR A 87 -13.77 -9.81 9.33
CA THR A 87 -12.95 -10.73 10.14
C THR A 87 -12.68 -12.04 9.41
N ILE A 88 -11.75 -12.83 9.93
CA ILE A 88 -11.40 -14.16 9.39
C ILE A 88 -11.57 -15.22 10.47
N SER A 89 -11.87 -16.45 10.06
CA SER A 89 -12.00 -17.59 10.99
C SER A 89 -10.66 -18.17 11.46
N MET A 90 -9.57 -17.85 10.76
CA MET A 90 -8.25 -18.39 11.06
C MET A 90 -7.70 -17.85 12.38
N ARG A 91 -7.35 -18.75 13.31
CA ARG A 91 -6.79 -18.35 14.61
C ARG A 91 -5.30 -18.03 14.48
N PRO A 92 -4.74 -17.09 15.25
CA PRO A 92 -3.32 -16.73 15.18
C PRO A 92 -2.36 -17.90 15.42
N LYS A 93 -2.75 -18.87 16.27
CA LYS A 93 -1.96 -20.09 16.53
C LYS A 93 -1.84 -20.95 15.27
N ASP A 94 -2.95 -21.19 14.58
CA ASP A 94 -2.99 -21.97 13.35
C ASP A 94 -2.20 -21.26 12.23
N ALA A 95 -2.37 -19.94 12.12
CA ALA A 95 -1.64 -19.13 11.15
C ALA A 95 -0.12 -19.18 11.35
N LYS A 96 0.35 -19.15 12.61
CA LYS A 96 1.78 -19.31 12.93
C LYS A 96 2.30 -20.70 12.58
N GLU A 97 1.50 -21.73 12.79
CA GLU A 97 1.86 -23.11 12.43
C GLU A 97 1.96 -23.30 10.91
N TRP A 98 1.01 -22.73 10.14
CA TRP A 98 0.97 -22.92 8.69
C TRP A 98 1.90 -22.00 7.90
N PHE A 99 2.05 -20.74 8.33
CA PHE A 99 2.78 -19.70 7.58
C PHE A 99 4.02 -19.17 8.30
N GLY A 100 4.31 -19.64 9.52
CA GLY A 100 5.39 -19.16 10.37
C GLY A 100 5.07 -17.85 11.12
N ALA A 101 4.07 -17.09 10.66
CA ALA A 101 3.57 -15.89 11.30
C ALA A 101 2.08 -15.68 10.98
N ALA A 102 1.37 -14.97 11.85
CA ALA A 102 0.01 -14.56 11.56
C ALA A 102 0.01 -13.51 10.43
N PRO A 103 -0.83 -13.66 9.38
CA PRO A 103 -1.02 -12.63 8.38
C PRO A 103 -1.43 -11.30 9.04
N PRO A 104 -0.85 -10.16 8.62
CA PRO A 104 -1.20 -8.86 9.16
C PRO A 104 -2.64 -8.48 8.82
N ASP A 105 -3.27 -7.71 9.72
CA ASP A 105 -4.48 -6.97 9.39
C ASP A 105 -4.19 -5.94 8.30
N LEU A 106 -5.05 -5.89 7.28
CA LEU A 106 -4.83 -5.05 6.11
C LEU A 106 -5.56 -3.70 6.17
N THR A 107 -6.32 -3.40 7.24
CA THR A 107 -7.16 -2.19 7.28
C THR A 107 -6.36 -0.92 7.00
N VAL A 108 -5.13 -0.84 7.50
CA VAL A 108 -4.25 0.33 7.36
C VAL A 108 -2.89 -0.01 6.73
N ILE A 109 -2.81 -1.11 5.98
CA ILE A 109 -1.52 -1.60 5.45
C ILE A 109 -0.84 -0.57 4.54
N THR A 110 -1.63 0.14 3.72
CA THR A 110 -1.16 1.19 2.81
C THR A 110 -0.68 2.43 3.56
N ARG A 111 -1.15 2.68 4.79
CA ARG A 111 -0.60 3.74 5.67
C ARG A 111 0.70 3.33 6.33
N SER A 112 0.86 2.03 6.65
CA SER A 112 2.05 1.50 7.31
C SER A 112 3.22 1.31 6.34
N ARG A 113 2.95 0.83 5.11
CA ARG A 113 3.98 0.49 4.12
C ARG A 113 4.04 1.45 2.93
N GLY A 114 2.96 2.18 2.65
CA GLY A 114 2.79 2.97 1.44
C GLY A 114 2.09 2.18 0.32
N ALA A 115 1.28 2.85 -0.50
CA ALA A 115 0.59 2.22 -1.62
C ALA A 115 1.55 1.65 -2.67
N ASP A 116 2.61 2.39 -3.01
CA ASP A 116 3.64 1.98 -3.97
C ASP A 116 4.33 0.67 -3.52
N TRP A 117 4.60 0.54 -2.21
CA TRP A 117 5.17 -0.68 -1.63
C TRP A 117 4.24 -1.88 -1.80
N VAL A 118 2.95 -1.73 -1.48
CA VAL A 118 1.96 -2.83 -1.61
C VAL A 118 1.76 -3.21 -3.08
N TYR A 119 1.74 -2.22 -3.97
CA TYR A 119 1.60 -2.43 -5.41
C TYR A 119 2.78 -3.22 -5.99
N THR A 120 4.02 -2.81 -5.72
CA THR A 120 5.19 -3.57 -6.17
C THR A 120 5.26 -4.94 -5.48
N TYR A 121 4.95 -5.04 -4.18
CA TYR A 121 4.93 -6.31 -3.46
C TYR A 121 4.01 -7.33 -4.14
N LEU A 122 2.76 -6.95 -4.48
CA LEU A 122 1.80 -7.87 -5.10
C LEU A 122 2.15 -8.27 -6.55
N ARG A 123 3.03 -7.52 -7.23
CA ARG A 123 3.45 -7.80 -8.61
C ARG A 123 4.81 -8.49 -8.73
N SER A 124 5.58 -8.53 -7.65
CA SER A 124 6.98 -8.99 -7.68
C SER A 124 7.19 -10.35 -6.99
N PHE A 125 6.15 -11.18 -6.96
CA PHE A 125 6.30 -12.58 -6.56
C PHE A 125 6.98 -13.39 -7.65
N TYR A 126 7.94 -14.22 -7.26
CA TYR A 126 8.63 -15.13 -8.17
C TYR A 126 8.85 -16.50 -7.54
N ARG A 127 9.04 -17.52 -8.38
CA ARG A 127 9.25 -18.90 -7.97
C ARG A 127 10.62 -19.04 -7.30
N ASP A 128 10.61 -19.63 -6.12
CA ASP A 128 11.82 -19.93 -5.37
C ASP A 128 11.62 -21.25 -4.63
N ALA A 129 12.26 -22.31 -5.13
CA ALA A 129 12.14 -23.66 -4.58
C ALA A 129 12.79 -23.80 -3.19
N THR A 130 13.59 -22.83 -2.76
CA THR A 130 14.19 -22.83 -1.41
C THR A 130 13.21 -22.37 -0.33
N ARG A 131 12.08 -21.77 -0.72
CA ARG A 131 11.05 -21.28 0.20
C ARG A 131 10.01 -22.37 0.48
N PRO A 132 9.47 -22.46 1.71
CA PRO A 132 8.41 -23.43 2.05
C PRO A 132 7.16 -23.31 1.16
N THR A 133 6.80 -22.09 0.77
CA THR A 133 5.64 -21.83 -0.10
C THR A 133 5.95 -22.00 -1.60
N GLY A 134 7.23 -22.16 -1.96
CA GLY A 134 7.70 -22.14 -3.35
C GLY A 134 7.73 -20.74 -3.99
N TRP A 135 7.52 -19.68 -3.20
CA TRP A 135 7.46 -18.30 -3.64
C TRP A 135 8.34 -17.39 -2.79
N ASN A 136 9.02 -16.46 -3.44
CA ASN A 136 9.72 -15.34 -2.80
C ASN A 136 9.26 -14.01 -3.43
N ASN A 137 9.74 -12.88 -2.91
CA ASN A 137 9.34 -11.55 -3.33
C ASN A 137 10.54 -10.60 -3.41
N VAL A 138 10.53 -9.69 -4.39
CA VAL A 138 11.62 -8.73 -4.60
C VAL A 138 11.64 -7.66 -3.50
N VAL A 139 10.47 -7.20 -3.07
CA VAL A 139 10.33 -6.12 -2.08
C VAL A 139 10.47 -6.63 -0.64
N PHE A 140 10.07 -7.89 -0.40
CA PHE A 140 10.18 -8.51 0.91
C PHE A 140 10.86 -9.88 0.81
N ASP A 141 12.19 -9.89 0.97
CA ASP A 141 12.96 -11.13 0.94
C ASP A 141 12.46 -12.13 1.99
N LYS A 142 12.43 -13.39 1.60
CA LYS A 142 12.00 -14.54 2.40
C LYS A 142 10.57 -14.41 2.93
N VAL A 143 9.70 -13.78 2.14
CA VAL A 143 8.28 -13.66 2.44
C VAL A 143 7.66 -15.02 2.83
N GLY A 144 6.79 -15.00 3.85
CA GLY A 144 6.04 -16.18 4.29
C GLY A 144 4.70 -16.36 3.56
N MET A 145 4.23 -15.32 2.87
CA MET A 145 2.98 -15.32 2.11
C MET A 145 3.15 -16.10 0.79
N PRO A 146 2.25 -17.06 0.48
CA PRO A 146 2.20 -17.64 -0.86
C PRO A 146 1.70 -16.61 -1.88
N HIS A 147 1.99 -16.82 -3.16
CA HIS A 147 1.43 -15.99 -4.21
C HIS A 147 -0.03 -16.38 -4.52
N VAL A 148 -0.98 -15.77 -3.81
CA VAL A 148 -2.41 -16.11 -3.87
C VAL A 148 -3.08 -15.83 -5.22
N MET A 149 -2.49 -14.97 -6.05
CA MET A 149 -2.99 -14.64 -7.40
C MET A 149 -2.13 -15.23 -8.52
N GLN A 150 -1.32 -16.27 -8.25
CA GLN A 150 -0.42 -16.90 -9.24
C GLN A 150 -1.13 -17.37 -10.50
N GLU A 151 -2.40 -17.78 -10.41
CA GLU A 151 -3.14 -18.24 -11.58
C GLU A 151 -3.51 -17.09 -12.51
N LEU A 152 -3.64 -15.88 -11.97
CA LEU A 152 -3.92 -14.67 -12.76
C LEU A 152 -2.63 -14.14 -13.38
N GLN A 153 -1.59 -13.93 -12.57
CA GLN A 153 -0.32 -13.35 -13.03
C GLN A 153 0.48 -14.31 -13.91
N GLY A 154 0.45 -15.60 -13.58
CA GLY A 154 1.44 -16.57 -14.05
C GLY A 154 2.61 -16.68 -13.09
N HIS A 155 3.65 -17.39 -13.51
CA HIS A 155 4.84 -17.64 -12.70
C HIS A 155 5.99 -16.82 -13.23
N LEU A 156 6.54 -15.96 -12.37
CA LEU A 156 7.79 -15.27 -12.64
C LEU A 156 8.97 -16.07 -12.10
N GLY A 157 10.10 -16.05 -12.80
CA GLY A 157 11.40 -16.56 -12.36
C GLY A 157 12.36 -15.40 -12.13
N ALA A 158 13.28 -15.55 -11.17
CA ALA A 158 14.29 -14.54 -10.89
C ALA A 158 15.59 -14.84 -11.66
N VAL A 159 15.99 -13.90 -12.53
CA VAL A 159 17.28 -13.91 -13.20
C VAL A 159 18.27 -13.17 -12.30
N HIS A 160 19.39 -13.83 -11.99
CA HIS A 160 20.41 -13.28 -11.10
C HIS A 160 21.63 -12.83 -11.88
N ARG A 161 22.25 -11.74 -11.45
CA ARG A 161 23.55 -11.26 -11.92
C ARG A 161 24.57 -11.45 -10.80
N THR A 162 25.79 -11.83 -11.17
CA THR A 162 26.91 -11.88 -10.24
C THR A 162 27.56 -10.50 -10.17
N GLU A 163 27.57 -9.91 -8.98
CA GLU A 163 28.31 -8.69 -8.68
C GLU A 163 29.45 -9.02 -7.72
N LYS A 164 30.59 -8.33 -7.87
CA LYS A 164 31.71 -8.43 -6.92
C LYS A 164 31.72 -7.22 -6.02
N ASP A 165 31.78 -7.43 -4.72
CA ASP A 165 31.97 -6.33 -3.76
C ASP A 165 33.40 -5.77 -3.82
N ALA A 166 33.65 -4.71 -3.05
CA ALA A 166 34.95 -4.04 -2.99
C ALA A 166 36.06 -4.97 -2.46
N GLU A 167 35.67 -6.03 -1.76
CA GLU A 167 36.52 -7.08 -1.20
C GLU A 167 36.72 -8.28 -2.16
N GLY A 168 36.13 -8.23 -3.36
CA GLY A 168 36.26 -9.26 -4.41
C GLY A 168 35.38 -10.49 -4.21
N LYS A 169 34.45 -10.47 -3.25
CA LYS A 169 33.49 -11.54 -2.99
C LYS A 169 32.29 -11.41 -3.93
N GLU A 170 31.90 -12.53 -4.52
CA GLU A 170 30.77 -12.61 -5.43
C GLU A 170 29.44 -12.66 -4.66
N HIS A 171 28.50 -11.82 -5.07
CA HIS A 171 27.11 -11.79 -4.61
C HIS A 171 26.18 -11.96 -5.81
N HIS A 172 25.24 -12.89 -5.70
CA HIS A 172 24.18 -13.04 -6.70
C HIS A 172 23.04 -12.09 -6.35
N VAL A 173 22.88 -11.03 -7.13
CA VAL A 173 21.80 -10.06 -6.98
C VAL A 173 20.71 -10.34 -8.00
N LEU A 174 19.45 -10.10 -7.62
CA LEU A 174 18.32 -10.22 -8.55
C LEU A 174 18.41 -9.09 -9.58
N ASP A 175 18.55 -9.46 -10.85
CA ASP A 175 18.66 -8.52 -11.98
C ASP A 175 17.28 -8.15 -12.52
N ARG A 176 16.47 -9.17 -12.82
CA ARG A 176 15.11 -9.00 -13.36
C ARG A 176 14.24 -10.22 -13.11
N LEU A 177 12.94 -10.01 -13.27
CA LEU A 177 11.96 -11.09 -13.32
C LEU A 177 11.64 -11.44 -14.78
N GLU A 178 11.48 -12.73 -15.06
CA GLU A 178 11.05 -13.23 -16.37
C GLU A 178 9.81 -14.10 -16.24
N LEU A 179 8.91 -14.03 -17.22
CA LEU A 179 7.71 -14.87 -17.23
C LEU A 179 8.10 -16.29 -17.64
N VAL A 180 7.98 -17.22 -16.70
CA VAL A 180 8.30 -18.65 -16.90
C VAL A 180 7.06 -19.44 -17.29
N LYS A 181 5.88 -19.04 -16.78
CA LYS A 181 4.59 -19.65 -17.14
C LYS A 181 3.53 -18.57 -17.25
N PRO A 182 2.76 -18.50 -18.35
CA PRO A 182 1.69 -17.51 -18.49
C PRO A 182 0.55 -17.77 -17.50
N GLY A 183 -0.07 -16.68 -17.06
CA GLY A 183 -1.28 -16.70 -16.25
C GLY A 183 -2.56 -16.72 -17.10
N LYS A 184 -3.71 -16.62 -16.42
CA LYS A 184 -5.04 -16.54 -17.04
C LYS A 184 -5.31 -15.20 -17.72
N ILE A 185 -4.61 -14.15 -17.32
CA ILE A 185 -4.72 -12.80 -17.87
C ILE A 185 -3.35 -12.28 -18.27
N THR A 186 -3.31 -11.21 -19.07
CA THR A 186 -2.06 -10.56 -19.46
C THR A 186 -1.41 -9.85 -18.27
N GLN A 187 -0.11 -9.59 -18.35
CA GLN A 187 0.60 -8.85 -17.30
C GLN A 187 0.00 -7.44 -17.10
N ALA A 188 -0.43 -6.77 -18.18
CA ALA A 188 -1.04 -5.45 -18.09
C ALA A 188 -2.41 -5.49 -17.38
N GLU A 189 -3.24 -6.51 -17.64
CA GLU A 189 -4.50 -6.72 -16.93
C GLU A 189 -4.28 -7.06 -15.46
N TYR A 190 -3.26 -7.87 -15.16
CA TYR A 190 -2.87 -8.16 -13.78
C TYR A 190 -2.41 -6.90 -13.04
N ASP A 191 -1.59 -6.08 -13.68
CA ASP A 191 -1.11 -4.81 -13.12
C ASP A 191 -2.25 -3.83 -12.84
N ALA A 192 -3.27 -3.80 -13.70
CA ALA A 192 -4.48 -3.01 -13.50
C ALA A 192 -5.33 -3.56 -12.33
N LEU A 193 -5.52 -4.89 -12.27
CA LEU A 193 -6.25 -5.56 -11.19
C LEU A 193 -5.60 -5.33 -9.82
N VAL A 194 -4.28 -5.45 -9.73
CA VAL A 194 -3.52 -5.12 -8.51
C VAL A 194 -3.63 -3.62 -8.21
N GLY A 195 -3.66 -2.77 -9.24
CA GLY A 195 -3.87 -1.33 -9.10
C GLY A 195 -5.22 -1.01 -8.44
N ASP A 196 -6.30 -1.63 -8.90
CA ASP A 196 -7.63 -1.52 -8.31
C ASP A 196 -7.66 -2.01 -6.85
N LEU A 197 -7.05 -3.17 -6.57
CA LEU A 197 -6.93 -3.70 -5.22
C LEU A 197 -6.18 -2.73 -4.28
N VAL A 198 -5.04 -2.19 -4.73
CA VAL A 198 -4.26 -1.24 -3.92
C VAL A 198 -4.98 0.10 -3.77
N ASN A 199 -5.71 0.55 -4.78
CA ASN A 199 -6.56 1.73 -4.68
C ASN A 199 -7.62 1.54 -3.59
N TYR A 200 -8.28 0.38 -3.57
CA TYR A 200 -9.23 0.01 -2.52
C TYR A 200 -8.59 -0.08 -1.13
N LEU A 201 -7.43 -0.74 -0.98
CA LEU A 201 -6.71 -0.80 0.29
C LEU A 201 -6.24 0.59 0.77
N ASN A 202 -5.93 1.50 -0.15
CA ASN A 202 -5.58 2.88 0.16
C ASN A 202 -6.81 3.68 0.64
N TRP A 203 -7.95 3.52 -0.02
CA TRP A 203 -9.21 4.08 0.44
C TRP A 203 -9.62 3.49 1.79
N MET A 204 -9.49 2.18 1.99
CA MET A 204 -9.84 1.50 3.24
C MET A 204 -9.06 2.05 4.44
N GLY A 205 -7.77 2.33 4.25
CA GLY A 205 -6.93 2.93 5.28
C GLY A 205 -7.29 4.39 5.58
N GLU A 206 -7.95 5.09 4.67
CA GLU A 206 -8.39 6.47 4.88
C GLU A 206 -9.65 6.83 4.08
N PRO A 207 -10.85 6.36 4.48
CA PRO A 207 -12.06 6.50 3.67
C PRO A 207 -12.49 7.96 3.44
N SER A 208 -12.13 8.85 4.38
CA SER A 208 -12.41 10.28 4.31
C SER A 208 -11.34 11.10 3.59
N GLN A 209 -10.42 10.46 2.84
CA GLN A 209 -9.28 11.15 2.21
C GLN A 209 -9.73 12.27 1.25
N GLY A 210 -10.77 12.02 0.45
CA GLY A 210 -11.33 13.02 -0.45
C GLY A 210 -11.81 14.26 0.30
N GLN A 211 -12.61 14.06 1.35
CA GLN A 211 -13.13 15.14 2.20
C GLN A 211 -12.00 15.91 2.90
N ARG A 212 -10.99 15.20 3.44
CA ARG A 212 -9.84 15.84 4.09
C ARG A 212 -9.08 16.76 3.15
N LYS A 213 -8.83 16.33 1.90
CA LYS A 213 -8.13 17.15 0.89
C LYS A 213 -8.94 18.40 0.53
N THR A 214 -10.25 18.25 0.32
CA THR A 214 -11.14 19.38 0.03
C THR A 214 -11.19 20.39 1.17
N ILE A 215 -11.41 19.94 2.40
CA ILE A 215 -11.43 20.82 3.59
C ILE A 215 -10.06 21.47 3.78
N GLY A 216 -8.97 20.71 3.64
CA GLY A 216 -7.61 21.22 3.78
C GLY A 216 -7.30 22.36 2.81
N LEU A 217 -7.74 22.26 1.55
CA LEU A 217 -7.57 23.33 0.56
C LEU A 217 -8.32 24.60 0.97
N LEU A 218 -9.58 24.47 1.42
CA LEU A 218 -10.38 25.61 1.91
C LEU A 218 -9.73 26.27 3.13
N VAL A 219 -9.22 25.47 4.08
CA VAL A 219 -8.54 25.97 5.28
C VAL A 219 -7.26 26.71 4.92
N ILE A 220 -6.43 26.16 4.04
CA ILE A 220 -5.19 26.82 3.60
C ILE A 220 -5.49 28.15 2.90
N LEU A 221 -6.52 28.21 2.07
CA LEU A 221 -6.95 29.44 1.41
C LEU A 221 -7.41 30.49 2.43
N PHE A 222 -8.25 30.10 3.39
CA PHE A 222 -8.69 30.98 4.47
C PHE A 222 -7.52 31.51 5.31
N LEU A 223 -6.59 30.63 5.71
CA LEU A 223 -5.41 31.01 6.47
C LEU A 223 -4.49 31.93 5.67
N GLY A 224 -4.35 31.73 4.36
CA GLY A 224 -3.60 32.61 3.47
C GLY A 224 -4.21 34.02 3.41
N LEU A 225 -5.53 34.12 3.26
CA LEU A 225 -6.24 35.41 3.29
C LEU A 225 -6.12 36.09 4.65
N PHE A 226 -6.35 35.33 5.73
CA PHE A 226 -6.24 35.85 7.09
C PHE A 226 -4.81 36.29 7.42
N TYR A 227 -3.78 35.56 6.94
CA TYR A 227 -2.39 35.94 7.10
C TYR A 227 -2.10 37.31 6.49
N ILE A 228 -2.65 37.61 5.30
CA ILE A 228 -2.50 38.94 4.68
C ILE A 228 -3.09 40.03 5.60
N ALA A 229 -4.33 39.84 6.07
CA ALA A 229 -4.98 40.79 6.97
C ALA A 229 -4.20 40.98 8.28
N ALA A 230 -3.78 39.87 8.91
CA ALA A 230 -2.99 39.87 10.13
C ALA A 230 -1.61 40.52 9.95
N PHE A 231 -0.97 40.32 8.79
CA PHE A 231 0.31 40.94 8.46
C PHE A 231 0.19 42.46 8.36
N TYR A 232 -0.83 42.97 7.66
CA TYR A 232 -1.07 44.41 7.58
C TYR A 232 -1.46 45.00 8.93
N LEU A 233 -2.27 44.29 9.73
CA LEU A 233 -2.61 44.70 11.09
C LEU A 233 -1.38 44.78 11.99
N LYS A 234 -0.50 43.78 11.94
CA LYS A 234 0.80 43.79 12.65
C LYS A 234 1.63 44.99 12.21
N ARG A 235 1.78 45.20 10.90
CA ARG A 235 2.57 46.31 10.35
C ARG A 235 2.06 47.67 10.86
N GLU A 236 0.74 47.82 10.97
CA GLU A 236 0.13 49.04 11.50
C GLU A 236 0.38 49.23 13.00
N PHE A 237 0.21 48.19 13.83
CA PHE A 237 0.46 48.30 15.27
C PHE A 237 1.92 48.51 15.64
N TRP A 238 2.84 47.95 14.84
CA TRP A 238 4.28 48.00 15.10
C TRP A 238 4.99 49.16 14.41
N LYS A 239 4.26 50.04 13.71
CA LYS A 239 4.87 51.17 13.00
C LYS A 239 5.61 52.15 13.93
N ASP A 240 5.18 52.23 15.19
CA ASP A 240 5.72 53.16 16.19
C ASP A 240 6.74 52.47 17.13
N VAL A 241 6.96 51.17 16.99
CA VAL A 241 7.88 50.37 17.82
C VAL A 241 9.07 49.97 16.95
N HIS A 242 10.22 50.60 17.18
CA HIS A 242 11.45 50.45 16.37
C HIS A 242 12.29 49.26 16.84
#